data_AF-A0A6N8EG81-F1
#
_entry.id   AF-A0A6N8EG81-F1
#
_cell.length_a   1.000
_cell.length_b   1.000
_cell.length_c   1.000
_cell.angle_alpha   90.00
_cell.angle_beta   90.00
_cell.angle_gamma   90.00
#
_symmetry.space_group_name_H-M   'P 1'
#
loop_
_entity.id
_entity.type
_entity.pdbx_description
1 polymer ?
#
loop_
_entity_poly.entity_id
_entity_poly.type
_entity_poly.pdbx_seq_one_letter_code
_entity_poly.pdbx_strand_id
1 'polypeptide(L)'
;MQTLVKRTLYLFLWITGLTALLALSGLVYLWFFSQGTQPHETKDLPHLGWLVSAVIAEIVAVVLLLAKKGLKYLPETQTDKNSGDTIRFMQNFISSGTSATIVSNRVSWLASNSELIEILKDKAKAGIRIEIITPHALPDEIRDALAGVSFIVTKETNPPEARFTLINGDRSGAERLAIARGVHPEHEITIFDNNSGPQISTSIK
;
A
#
# COMPACT_ATOMS: atom_id res chain seq x y z
N MET A 1 10.70 18.49 8.37
CA MET A 1 11.33 17.16 8.23
C MET A 1 11.54 16.76 6.76
N GLN A 2 10.53 16.87 5.88
CA GLN A 2 10.66 16.54 4.44
C GLN A 2 11.77 17.31 3.69
N THR A 3 11.98 18.59 3.97
CA THR A 3 13.01 19.42 3.29
C THR A 3 14.44 18.98 3.59
N LEU A 4 14.71 18.55 4.83
CA LEU A 4 16.04 18.10 5.27
C LEU A 4 16.36 16.71 4.69
N VAL A 5 15.35 15.84 4.64
CA VAL A 5 15.45 14.53 3.97
C VAL A 5 15.69 14.69 2.47
N LYS A 6 14.95 15.58 1.79
CA LYS A 6 15.17 15.89 0.36
C LYS A 6 16.60 16.38 0.11
N ARG A 7 17.09 17.34 0.92
CA ARG A 7 18.42 17.91 0.75
C ARG A 7 19.53 16.87 0.95
N THR A 8 19.37 15.98 1.94
CA THR A 8 20.32 14.87 2.19
C THR A 8 20.33 13.88 1.03
N LEU A 9 19.15 13.53 0.50
CA LEU A 9 19.02 12.65 -0.66
C LEU A 9 19.67 13.24 -1.91
N TYR A 10 19.43 14.53 -2.20
CA TYR A 10 20.06 15.19 -3.34
C TYR A 10 21.58 15.29 -3.21
N LEU A 11 22.09 15.55 -1.99
CA LEU A 11 23.52 15.59 -1.73
C LEU A 11 24.16 14.22 -1.94
N PHE A 12 23.53 13.15 -1.45
CA PHE A 12 23.98 11.78 -1.69
C PHE A 12 23.97 11.43 -3.18
N LEU A 13 22.88 11.74 -3.89
CA LEU A 13 22.76 11.51 -5.34
C LEU A 13 23.85 12.24 -6.13
N TRP A 14 24.16 13.48 -5.75
CA TRP A 14 25.24 14.26 -6.37
C TRP A 14 26.61 13.63 -6.16
N ILE A 15 26.92 13.18 -4.94
CA ILE A 15 28.19 12.51 -4.63
C ILE A 15 28.32 11.23 -5.45
N THR A 16 27.31 10.36 -5.43
CA THR A 16 27.31 9.11 -6.19
C THR A 16 27.36 9.34 -7.71
N GLY A 17 26.70 10.39 -8.20
CA GLY A 17 26.78 10.78 -9.61
C GLY A 17 28.19 11.23 -10.00
N LEU A 18 28.85 12.03 -9.16
CA LEU A 18 30.22 12.49 -9.38
C LEU A 18 31.25 11.34 -9.31
N THR A 19 31.12 10.43 -8.35
CA THR A 19 32.01 9.25 -8.24
C THR A 19 31.86 8.31 -9.44
N ALA A 20 30.63 8.07 -9.89
CA ALA A 20 30.35 7.29 -11.08
C ALA A 20 30.91 7.92 -12.36
N LEU A 21 30.77 9.24 -12.51
CA LEU A 21 31.28 9.97 -13.67
C LEU A 21 32.82 9.94 -13.71
N LEU A 22 33.48 10.09 -12.56
CA LEU A 22 34.94 9.94 -12.43
C LEU A 22 35.40 8.52 -12.79
N ALA A 23 34.74 7.48 -12.27
CA ALA A 23 35.05 6.09 -12.60
C ALA A 23 34.87 5.79 -14.10
N LEU A 24 33.76 6.26 -14.69
CA LEU A 24 33.49 6.13 -16.13
C LEU A 24 34.55 6.85 -16.97
N SER A 25 34.94 8.08 -16.58
CA SER A 25 35.99 8.82 -17.29
C SER A 25 37.34 8.11 -17.25
N GLY A 26 37.70 7.50 -16.11
CA GLY A 26 38.91 6.68 -15.99
C GLY A 26 38.87 5.42 -16.86
N LEU A 27 37.73 4.73 -16.92
CA LEU A 27 37.52 3.57 -17.80
C LEU A 27 37.56 3.95 -19.29
N VAL A 28 36.91 5.05 -19.68
CA VAL A 28 36.95 5.58 -21.06
C VAL A 28 38.36 5.99 -21.45
N TYR A 29 39.12 6.60 -20.53
CA TYR A 29 40.52 6.94 -20.77
C TYR A 29 41.38 5.70 -21.01
N LEU A 30 41.27 4.67 -20.17
CA LEU A 30 42.01 3.42 -20.39
C LEU A 30 41.57 2.73 -21.69
N TRP A 31 40.28 2.76 -22.02
CA TRP A 31 39.80 2.01 -23.17
C TRP A 31 40.11 2.69 -24.51
N PHE A 32 40.07 4.02 -24.59
CA PHE A 32 40.28 4.76 -25.86
C PHE A 32 41.65 5.43 -25.98
N PHE A 33 42.26 5.86 -24.88
CA PHE A 33 43.49 6.67 -24.92
C PHE A 33 44.75 5.90 -24.48
N SER A 34 44.63 4.78 -23.78
CA SER A 34 45.77 3.93 -23.37
C SER A 34 46.19 2.89 -24.42
N GLN A 35 45.42 2.71 -25.51
CA GLN A 35 45.73 1.71 -26.54
C GLN A 35 46.96 2.06 -27.42
N GLY A 36 47.53 3.26 -27.29
CA GLY A 36 48.72 3.69 -28.05
C GLY A 36 50.07 3.39 -27.38
N THR A 37 50.09 2.85 -26.17
CA THR A 37 51.31 2.56 -25.39
C THR A 37 51.58 1.05 -25.39
N GLN A 38 52.85 0.70 -25.64
CA GLN A 38 53.41 -0.65 -25.81
C GLN A 38 52.81 -1.75 -24.90
N PRO A 39 52.76 -3.02 -25.37
CA PRO A 39 51.95 -4.10 -24.79
C PRO A 39 52.35 -4.60 -23.39
N HIS A 40 53.30 -3.96 -22.71
CA HIS A 40 53.80 -4.38 -21.39
C HIS A 40 53.70 -3.32 -20.28
N GLU A 41 53.20 -2.12 -20.56
CA GLU A 41 52.93 -1.11 -19.54
C GLU A 41 51.46 -0.68 -19.61
N THR A 42 50.57 -1.51 -19.06
CA THR A 42 49.27 -1.01 -18.64
C THR A 42 49.52 0.02 -17.55
N LYS A 43 49.43 1.30 -17.93
CA LYS A 43 49.55 2.42 -17.01
C LYS A 43 48.30 2.44 -16.14
N ASP A 44 48.27 1.57 -15.13
CA ASP A 44 47.17 1.48 -14.19
C ASP A 44 46.96 2.85 -13.55
N LEU A 45 45.77 3.42 -13.75
CA LEU A 45 45.39 4.67 -13.13
C LEU A 45 45.36 4.45 -11.61
N PRO A 46 46.15 5.20 -10.83
CA PRO A 46 46.20 5.03 -9.39
C PRO A 46 44.79 5.25 -8.82
N HIS A 47 44.36 4.33 -7.96
CA HIS A 47 43.05 4.36 -7.30
C HIS A 47 41.81 4.09 -8.18
N LEU A 48 41.95 3.78 -9.47
CA LEU A 48 40.77 3.45 -10.31
C LEU A 48 40.01 2.23 -9.79
N GLY A 49 40.72 1.18 -9.37
CA GLY A 49 40.10 0.00 -8.75
C GLY A 49 39.34 0.34 -7.46
N TRP A 50 39.85 1.30 -6.67
CA TRP A 50 39.17 1.80 -5.48
C TRP A 50 37.91 2.59 -5.84
N LEU A 51 37.97 3.45 -6.86
CA LEU A 51 36.81 4.19 -7.37
C LEU A 51 35.71 3.26 -7.88
N VAL A 52 36.06 2.27 -8.69
CA VAL A 52 35.10 1.28 -9.21
C VAL A 52 34.47 0.48 -8.07
N SER A 53 35.27 0.04 -7.09
CA SER A 53 34.77 -0.69 -5.91
C SER A 53 33.83 0.17 -5.07
N ALA A 54 34.15 1.46 -4.89
CA ALA A 54 33.30 2.40 -4.17
C ALA A 54 31.95 2.59 -4.88
N VAL A 55 31.94 2.74 -6.21
CA VAL A 55 30.70 2.89 -6.99
C VAL A 55 29.82 1.63 -6.89
N ILE A 56 30.42 0.44 -6.97
CA ILE A 56 29.67 -0.82 -6.80
C ILE A 56 29.06 -0.90 -5.40
N ALA A 57 29.83 -0.57 -4.36
CA ALA A 57 29.35 -0.54 -2.99
C ALA A 57 28.21 0.47 -2.79
N GLU A 58 28.30 1.66 -3.38
CA GLU A 58 27.25 2.67 -3.35
C GLU A 58 25.96 2.18 -4.01
N ILE A 59 26.05 1.57 -5.20
CA ILE A 59 24.88 1.00 -5.90
C ILE A 59 24.22 -0.09 -5.05
N VAL A 60 25.01 -1.03 -4.51
CA VAL A 60 24.50 -2.11 -3.65
C VAL A 60 23.83 -1.54 -2.41
N ALA A 61 24.45 -0.55 -1.75
CA ALA A 61 23.90 0.10 -0.57
C ALA A 61 22.55 0.79 -0.89
N VAL A 62 22.45 1.49 -2.02
CA VAL A 62 21.19 2.12 -2.47
C VAL A 62 20.11 1.09 -2.72
N VAL A 63 20.44 0.00 -3.43
CA VAL A 63 19.48 -1.09 -3.70
C VAL A 63 18.99 -1.71 -2.40
N LEU A 64 19.88 -2.01 -1.45
CA LEU A 64 19.51 -2.55 -0.14
C LEU A 64 18.63 -1.59 0.67
N LEU A 65 18.93 -0.29 0.63
CA LEU A 65 18.17 0.73 1.34
C LEU A 65 16.78 0.91 0.71
N LEU A 66 16.69 0.93 -0.63
CA LEU A 66 15.42 0.97 -1.36
C LEU A 66 14.60 -0.30 -1.13
N ALA A 67 15.21 -1.48 -1.12
CA ALA A 67 14.52 -2.72 -0.80
C ALA A 67 13.97 -2.70 0.64
N LYS A 68 14.81 -2.38 1.63
CA LYS A 68 14.41 -2.30 3.04
C LYS A 68 13.30 -1.26 3.27
N LYS A 69 13.38 -0.11 2.60
CA LYS A 69 12.41 0.96 2.74
C LYS A 69 11.14 0.70 1.91
N GLY A 70 11.26 0.09 0.74
CA GLY A 70 10.15 -0.30 -0.13
C GLY A 70 9.27 -1.38 0.49
N LEU A 71 9.88 -2.38 1.14
CA LEU A 71 9.15 -3.41 1.90
C LEU A 71 8.26 -2.83 3.00
N LYS A 72 8.64 -1.70 3.60
CA LYS A 72 7.83 -1.03 4.64
C LYS A 72 6.53 -0.43 4.09
N TYR A 73 6.46 -0.13 2.79
CA TYR A 73 5.29 0.49 2.15
C TYR A 73 4.39 -0.49 1.43
N LEU A 74 4.71 -1.79 1.46
CA LEU A 74 3.83 -2.80 0.88
C LEU A 74 2.62 -2.99 1.80
N PRO A 75 1.39 -2.94 1.26
CA PRO A 75 0.20 -3.27 2.01
C PRO A 75 0.24 -4.74 2.42
N GLU A 76 -0.39 -5.06 3.54
CA GLU A 76 -0.57 -6.44 3.97
C GLU A 76 -1.61 -7.10 3.06
N THR A 77 -1.25 -8.19 2.39
CA THR A 77 -2.17 -8.95 1.53
C THR A 77 -2.46 -10.31 2.15
N GLN A 78 -3.73 -10.67 2.19
CA GLN A 78 -4.21 -11.97 2.62
C GLN A 78 -5.00 -12.60 1.47
N THR A 79 -4.69 -13.84 1.11
CA THR A 79 -5.45 -14.61 0.12
C THR A 79 -6.30 -15.66 0.85
N ASP A 80 -7.60 -15.44 0.88
CA ASP A 80 -8.55 -16.32 1.55
C ASP A 80 -9.10 -17.35 0.57
N LYS A 81 -8.78 -18.62 0.82
CA LYS A 81 -9.25 -19.72 -0.02
C LYS A 81 -10.73 -20.04 0.19
N ASN A 82 -11.28 -19.68 1.35
CA ASN A 82 -12.64 -20.03 1.75
C ASN A 82 -13.44 -18.80 2.21
N SER A 83 -14.76 -18.83 2.00
CA SER A 83 -15.67 -17.72 2.34
C SER A 83 -15.78 -17.47 3.84
N GLY A 84 -15.64 -18.52 4.67
CA GLY A 84 -15.63 -18.39 6.12
C GLY A 84 -14.47 -17.56 6.65
N ASP A 85 -13.30 -17.65 6.02
CA ASP A 85 -12.10 -16.90 6.43
C ASP A 85 -12.26 -15.41 6.13
N THR A 86 -12.80 -15.08 4.95
CA THR A 86 -13.17 -13.71 4.57
C THR A 86 -14.16 -13.09 5.57
N ILE A 87 -15.16 -13.86 5.98
CA ILE A 87 -16.16 -13.39 6.94
C ILE A 87 -15.50 -13.11 8.29
N ARG A 88 -14.68 -14.03 8.79
CA ARG A 88 -13.96 -13.86 10.06
C ARG A 88 -13.03 -12.65 10.02
N PHE A 89 -12.36 -12.45 8.88
CA PHE A 89 -11.59 -11.24 8.63
C PHE A 89 -12.46 -9.99 8.77
N MET A 90 -13.59 -9.93 8.08
CA MET A 90 -14.51 -8.79 8.11
C MET A 90 -15.05 -8.50 9.51
N GLN A 91 -15.43 -9.54 10.26
CA GLN A 91 -15.86 -9.43 11.65
C GLN A 91 -14.76 -8.81 12.52
N ASN A 92 -13.54 -9.33 12.46
CA ASN A 92 -12.40 -8.82 13.22
C ASN A 92 -12.03 -7.39 12.82
N PHE A 93 -12.02 -7.11 11.51
CA PHE A 93 -11.66 -5.82 10.96
C PHE A 93 -12.63 -4.74 11.43
N ILE A 94 -13.93 -4.95 11.26
CA ILE A 94 -14.97 -4.00 11.69
C ILE A 94 -14.99 -3.89 13.21
N SER A 95 -14.81 -5.00 13.94
CA SER A 95 -14.75 -5.00 15.41
C SER A 95 -13.67 -4.08 15.96
N SER A 96 -12.51 -4.02 15.29
CA SER A 96 -11.38 -3.17 15.70
C SER A 96 -11.59 -1.67 15.50
N GLY A 97 -12.58 -1.26 14.70
CA GLY A 97 -12.85 0.15 14.37
C GLY A 97 -13.87 0.83 15.28
N THR A 98 -13.74 2.15 15.43
CA THR A 98 -14.72 3.07 16.06
C THR A 98 -15.62 3.77 15.04
N SER A 99 -15.41 3.52 13.75
CA SER A 99 -16.33 3.84 12.64
C SER A 99 -16.10 2.82 11.52
N ALA A 100 -17.10 2.58 10.67
CA ALA A 100 -16.99 1.67 9.54
C ALA A 100 -17.79 2.18 8.33
N THR A 101 -17.14 2.29 7.17
CA THR A 101 -17.78 2.54 5.88
C THR A 101 -17.54 1.33 4.99
N ILE A 102 -18.59 0.60 4.69
CA ILE A 102 -18.58 -0.61 3.87
C ILE A 102 -19.17 -0.25 2.51
N VAL A 103 -18.43 -0.50 1.45
CA VAL A 103 -18.92 -0.32 0.09
C VAL A 103 -18.81 -1.63 -0.66
N SER A 104 -19.95 -2.08 -1.15
CA SER A 104 -20.05 -3.37 -1.82
C SER A 104 -21.14 -3.33 -2.87
N ASN A 105 -20.81 -3.81 -4.07
CA ASN A 105 -21.78 -4.03 -5.15
C ASN A 105 -22.84 -5.06 -4.76
N ARG A 106 -22.42 -6.14 -4.07
CA ARG A 106 -23.31 -7.20 -3.59
C ARG A 106 -23.23 -7.28 -2.08
N VAL A 107 -24.38 -7.31 -1.42
CA VAL A 107 -24.52 -7.30 0.04
C VAL A 107 -25.13 -8.62 0.58
N SER A 108 -25.27 -9.62 -0.29
CA SER A 108 -25.74 -10.97 0.10
C SER A 108 -24.84 -11.68 1.11
N TRP A 109 -23.55 -11.33 1.14
CA TRP A 109 -22.60 -11.84 2.15
C TRP A 109 -22.89 -11.34 3.56
N LEU A 110 -23.56 -10.18 3.69
CA LEU A 110 -24.01 -9.66 4.97
C LEU A 110 -25.27 -10.39 5.45
N ALA A 111 -26.20 -10.65 4.53
CA ALA A 111 -27.45 -11.36 4.82
C ALA A 111 -27.24 -12.80 5.31
N SER A 112 -26.15 -13.43 4.87
CA SER A 112 -25.83 -14.83 5.20
C SER A 112 -25.08 -14.98 6.52
N ASN A 113 -24.78 -13.91 7.25
CA ASN A 113 -24.00 -13.95 8.48
C ASN A 113 -24.66 -13.21 9.65
N SER A 114 -25.30 -13.97 10.55
CA SER A 114 -25.99 -13.43 11.72
C SER A 114 -25.04 -12.76 12.73
N GLU A 115 -23.85 -13.31 12.93
CA GLU A 115 -22.86 -12.78 13.87
C GLU A 115 -22.34 -11.40 13.42
N LEU A 116 -22.11 -11.20 12.12
CA LEU A 116 -21.71 -9.92 11.58
C LEU A 116 -22.84 -8.89 11.69
N ILE A 117 -24.09 -9.30 11.43
CA ILE A 117 -25.26 -8.45 11.64
C ILE A 117 -25.34 -8.01 13.11
N GLU A 118 -25.10 -8.92 14.05
CA GLU A 118 -25.09 -8.63 15.49
C GLU A 118 -23.99 -7.63 15.86
N ILE A 119 -22.76 -7.84 15.38
CA ILE A 119 -21.63 -6.91 15.59
C ILE A 119 -21.97 -5.50 15.08
N LEU A 120 -22.53 -5.40 13.86
CA LEU A 120 -22.91 -4.10 13.29
C LEU A 120 -24.04 -3.45 14.09
N LYS A 121 -25.04 -4.22 14.49
CA LYS A 121 -26.17 -3.73 15.30
C LYS A 121 -25.72 -3.22 16.66
N ASP A 122 -24.84 -3.95 17.34
CA ASP A 122 -24.33 -3.56 18.66
C ASP A 122 -23.45 -2.32 18.58
N LYS A 123 -22.61 -2.22 17.54
CA LYS A 123 -21.85 -0.99 17.28
C LYS A 123 -22.77 0.20 16.96
N ALA A 124 -23.77 0.02 16.12
CA ALA A 124 -24.74 1.08 15.82
C ALA A 124 -25.48 1.55 17.09
N LYS A 125 -25.91 0.61 17.96
CA LYS A 125 -26.51 0.93 19.27
C LYS A 125 -25.56 1.67 20.21
N ALA A 126 -24.26 1.36 20.15
CA ALA A 126 -23.22 2.05 20.90
C ALA A 126 -22.92 3.47 20.34
N GLY A 127 -23.62 3.92 19.30
CA GLY A 127 -23.42 5.23 18.68
C GLY A 127 -22.25 5.29 17.71
N ILE A 128 -21.67 4.14 17.33
CA ILE A 128 -20.61 4.07 16.32
C ILE A 128 -21.22 4.30 14.93
N ARG A 129 -20.63 5.21 14.16
CA ARG A 129 -21.06 5.49 12.78
C ARG A 129 -20.72 4.31 11.87
N ILE A 130 -21.76 3.70 11.33
CA ILE A 130 -21.65 2.64 10.32
C ILE A 130 -22.39 3.08 9.07
N GLU A 131 -21.72 3.00 7.93
CA GLU A 131 -22.27 3.33 6.62
C GLU A 131 -22.11 2.17 5.67
N ILE A 132 -23.19 1.83 4.96
CA ILE A 132 -23.20 0.80 3.92
C ILE A 132 -23.63 1.46 2.61
N ILE A 133 -22.71 1.45 1.64
CA ILE A 133 -22.91 2.03 0.31
C ILE A 133 -23.06 0.90 -0.71
N THR A 134 -24.15 0.91 -1.46
CA THR A 134 -24.52 -0.14 -2.42
C THR A 134 -25.16 0.48 -3.66
N PRO A 135 -25.00 -0.08 -4.86
CA PRO A 135 -25.68 0.42 -6.07
C PRO A 135 -27.18 0.16 -6.04
N HIS A 136 -27.63 -0.88 -5.33
CA HIS A 136 -29.03 -1.30 -5.28
C HIS A 136 -29.59 -1.20 -3.87
N ALA A 137 -30.89 -0.90 -3.77
CA ALA A 137 -31.59 -0.92 -2.50
C ALA A 137 -31.54 -2.32 -1.87
N LEU A 138 -31.27 -2.35 -0.57
CA LEU A 138 -31.31 -3.56 0.23
C LEU A 138 -32.75 -4.01 0.49
N PRO A 139 -33.00 -5.32 0.62
CA PRO A 139 -34.26 -5.84 1.15
C PRO A 139 -34.58 -5.22 2.52
N ASP A 140 -35.86 -4.96 2.76
CA ASP A 140 -36.32 -4.32 4.00
C ASP A 140 -35.93 -5.13 5.25
N GLU A 141 -35.94 -6.47 5.17
CA GLU A 141 -35.51 -7.37 6.24
C GLU A 141 -34.11 -7.06 6.78
N ILE A 142 -33.15 -6.77 5.89
CA ILE A 142 -31.76 -6.46 6.27
C ILE A 142 -31.66 -5.04 6.82
N ARG A 143 -32.39 -4.10 6.20
CA ARG A 143 -32.41 -2.70 6.64
C ARG A 143 -32.98 -2.58 8.05
N ASP A 144 -34.04 -3.33 8.34
CA ASP A 144 -34.72 -3.33 9.63
C ASP A 144 -33.88 -4.05 10.70
N ALA A 145 -33.19 -5.13 10.33
CA ALA A 145 -32.25 -5.83 11.23
C ALA A 145 -31.08 -4.94 11.67
N LEU A 146 -30.64 -4.03 10.81
CA LEU A 146 -29.53 -3.10 11.01
C LEU A 146 -30.00 -1.67 11.32
N ALA A 147 -31.05 -1.55 12.12
CA ALA A 147 -31.53 -0.27 12.62
C ALA A 147 -30.40 0.53 13.28
N GLY A 148 -30.17 1.76 12.80
CA GLY A 148 -29.07 2.64 13.24
C GLY A 148 -27.86 2.67 12.30
N VAL A 149 -27.80 1.78 11.29
CA VAL A 149 -26.82 1.86 10.21
C VAL A 149 -27.33 2.78 9.10
N SER A 150 -26.46 3.63 8.56
CA SER A 150 -26.79 4.49 7.43
C SER A 150 -26.60 3.75 6.12
N PHE A 151 -27.62 3.76 5.27
CA PHE A 151 -27.62 3.09 3.97
C PHE A 151 -27.65 4.12 2.84
N ILE A 152 -26.66 4.05 1.94
CA ILE A 152 -26.54 4.96 0.79
C ILE A 152 -26.66 4.13 -0.48
N VAL A 153 -27.64 4.49 -1.33
CA VAL A 153 -27.86 3.84 -2.62
C VAL A 153 -27.35 4.73 -3.75
N THR A 154 -26.30 4.31 -4.45
CA THR A 154 -25.64 5.14 -5.48
C THR A 154 -26.33 5.10 -6.85
N LYS A 155 -27.11 4.05 -7.14
CA LYS A 155 -27.82 3.83 -8.42
C LYS A 155 -26.89 3.87 -9.66
N GLU A 156 -25.63 3.48 -9.49
CA GLU A 156 -24.66 3.44 -10.59
C GLU A 156 -24.98 2.33 -11.59
N THR A 157 -24.87 2.62 -12.89
CA THR A 157 -25.07 1.65 -13.96
C THR A 157 -23.95 0.60 -14.02
N ASN A 158 -22.72 1.01 -13.71
CA ASN A 158 -21.52 0.16 -13.72
C ASN A 158 -20.83 0.23 -12.34
N PRO A 159 -21.33 -0.51 -11.34
CA PRO A 159 -20.76 -0.48 -10.01
C PRO A 159 -19.34 -1.06 -9.98
N PRO A 160 -18.48 -0.59 -9.07
CA PRO A 160 -17.13 -1.12 -8.91
C PRO A 160 -17.18 -2.61 -8.52
N GLU A 161 -16.31 -3.42 -9.13
CA GLU A 161 -16.18 -4.84 -8.79
C GLU A 161 -15.52 -5.04 -7.41
N ALA A 162 -14.59 -4.15 -7.05
CA ALA A 162 -13.89 -4.19 -5.79
C ALA A 162 -14.80 -3.79 -4.62
N ARG A 163 -14.71 -4.54 -3.52
CA ARG A 163 -15.39 -4.22 -2.26
C ARG A 163 -14.38 -3.52 -1.37
N PHE A 164 -14.82 -2.50 -0.66
CA PHE A 164 -13.94 -1.80 0.27
C PHE A 164 -14.60 -1.62 1.62
N THR A 165 -13.82 -1.77 2.67
CA THR A 165 -14.23 -1.47 4.03
C THR A 165 -13.19 -0.55 4.63
N LEU A 166 -13.62 0.65 4.98
CA LEU A 166 -12.80 1.64 5.67
C LEU A 166 -13.24 1.66 7.13
N ILE A 167 -12.28 1.54 8.05
CA ILE A 167 -12.52 1.78 9.47
C ILE A 167 -11.76 3.03 9.94
N ASN A 168 -12.33 3.70 10.95
CA ASN A 168 -11.76 4.91 11.55
C ASN A 168 -11.53 6.05 10.53
N GLY A 169 -12.32 6.13 9.45
CA GLY A 169 -12.13 7.15 8.41
C GLY A 169 -12.28 8.59 8.92
N ASP A 170 -12.89 8.78 10.08
CA ASP A 170 -13.03 10.05 10.79
C ASP A 170 -11.84 10.39 11.70
N ARG A 171 -10.86 9.48 11.88
CA ARG A 171 -9.73 9.64 12.80
C ARG A 171 -8.41 9.50 12.07
N SER A 172 -7.80 10.65 11.78
CA SER A 172 -6.48 10.69 11.14
C SER A 172 -5.41 10.03 11.99
N GLY A 173 -4.64 9.12 11.37
CA GLY A 173 -3.61 8.34 12.05
C GLY A 173 -4.09 6.97 12.54
N ALA A 174 -5.38 6.65 12.45
CA ALA A 174 -5.93 5.34 12.81
C ALA A 174 -6.73 4.65 11.68
N GLU A 175 -6.78 5.24 10.49
CA GLU A 175 -7.50 4.71 9.32
C GLU A 175 -6.91 3.37 8.87
N ARG A 176 -7.80 2.43 8.55
CA ARG A 176 -7.43 1.19 7.85
C ARG A 176 -8.44 0.92 6.75
N LEU A 177 -7.96 0.63 5.55
CA LEU A 177 -8.76 0.32 4.38
C LEU A 177 -8.48 -1.10 3.94
N ALA A 178 -9.50 -1.96 4.00
CA ALA A 178 -9.47 -3.27 3.40
C ALA A 178 -10.12 -3.20 2.01
N ILE A 179 -9.41 -3.68 0.98
CA ILE A 179 -9.91 -3.83 -0.38
C ILE A 179 -9.97 -5.31 -0.71
N ALA A 180 -11.16 -5.83 -0.97
CA ALA A 180 -11.36 -7.20 -1.38
C ALA A 180 -11.61 -7.29 -2.89
N ARG A 181 -10.91 -8.22 -3.55
CA ARG A 181 -10.95 -8.44 -5.01
C ARG A 181 -11.03 -9.95 -5.33
N GLY A 182 -11.59 -10.25 -6.49
CA GLY A 182 -11.71 -11.61 -6.99
C GLY A 182 -12.85 -12.42 -6.37
N VAL A 183 -12.82 -13.72 -6.61
CA VAL A 183 -13.75 -14.72 -6.08
C VAL A 183 -12.96 -15.90 -5.52
N HIS A 184 -13.52 -16.61 -4.56
CA HIS A 184 -12.85 -17.80 -4.02
C HIS A 184 -12.59 -18.83 -5.12
N PRO A 185 -11.42 -19.52 -5.08
CA PRO A 185 -10.40 -19.52 -4.03
C PRO A 185 -9.34 -18.41 -4.15
N GLU A 186 -9.39 -17.59 -5.20
CA GLU A 186 -8.43 -16.50 -5.49
C GLU A 186 -8.91 -15.16 -4.91
N HIS A 187 -9.63 -15.21 -3.78
CA HIS A 187 -10.13 -14.01 -3.13
C HIS A 187 -8.99 -13.34 -2.36
N GLU A 188 -8.63 -12.13 -2.77
CA GLU A 188 -7.54 -11.36 -2.16
C GLU A 188 -8.11 -10.19 -1.37
N ILE A 189 -7.60 -10.02 -0.16
CA ILE A 189 -7.86 -8.86 0.69
C ILE A 189 -6.55 -8.12 0.88
N THR A 190 -6.49 -6.90 0.38
CA THR A 190 -5.37 -5.98 0.58
C THR A 190 -5.73 -4.98 1.66
N ILE A 191 -4.91 -4.88 2.71
CA ILE A 191 -5.10 -3.97 3.83
C ILE A 191 -4.09 -2.83 3.71
N PHE A 192 -4.61 -1.62 3.65
CA PHE A 192 -3.84 -0.40 3.71
C PHE A 192 -4.02 0.23 5.09
N ASP A 193 -2.91 0.61 5.70
CA ASP A 193 -2.89 1.38 6.94
C ASP A 193 -2.09 2.68 6.75
N ASN A 194 -1.94 3.47 7.80
CA ASN A 194 -1.20 4.73 7.74
C ASN A 194 0.31 4.60 7.48
N ASN A 195 0.85 3.38 7.53
CA ASN A 195 2.24 3.11 7.21
C ASN A 195 2.40 2.49 5.81
N SER A 196 1.34 1.89 5.28
CA SER A 196 1.30 1.11 4.05
C SER A 196 0.12 1.55 3.18
N GLY A 197 0.27 2.68 2.48
CA GLY A 197 -0.72 3.15 1.51
C GLY A 197 -0.66 4.63 1.18
N PRO A 198 -1.42 5.08 0.17
CA PRO A 198 -1.70 6.50 -0.03
C PRO A 198 -2.36 7.07 1.23
N GLN A 199 -2.01 8.29 1.63
CA GLN A 199 -2.71 8.95 2.74
C GLN A 199 -4.21 8.97 2.42
N ILE A 200 -5.01 8.31 3.25
CA ILE A 200 -6.47 8.25 3.11
C ILE A 200 -7.00 9.60 3.61
N SER A 201 -6.76 10.66 2.84
CA SER A 201 -7.35 11.95 3.14
C SER A 201 -8.85 11.86 2.84
N THR A 202 -9.68 11.88 3.86
CA THR A 202 -11.10 12.20 3.73
C THR A 202 -11.25 13.63 3.23
N SER A 203 -11.25 13.82 1.91
CA SER A 203 -11.86 14.99 1.27
C SER A 203 -13.32 14.63 0.99
N ILE A 204 -14.13 14.60 2.04
CA ILE A 204 -15.58 14.70 1.91
C ILE A 204 -15.94 16.03 2.57
N LYS A 205 -16.16 17.05 1.73
CA LYS A 205 -16.82 18.31 2.09
C LYS A 205 -18.25 18.24 1.60
#